data_AF-A0A1X3J8C1-F1
#
_entry.id   AF-A0A1X3J8C1-F1
#
_cell.length_a   1.000
_cell.length_b   1.000
_cell.length_c   1.000
_cell.angle_alpha   90.00
_cell.angle_beta   90.00
_cell.angle_gamma   90.00
#
_symmetry.space_group_name_H-M   'P 1'
#
loop_
_entity.id
_entity.type
_entity.pdbx_description
1 polymer ?
#
loop_
_entity_poly.entity_id
_entity_poly.type
_entity_poly.pdbx_seq_one_letter_code
_entity_poly.pdbx_strand_id
1 'polypeptide(L)' 'MTLPAGYYQIDPEIRALVAAMNIHGFRTYASCQGHGFPVTKLPPYIAFACPVKMAALLEQRLR' A
#
# COMPACT_ATOMS: atom_id res chain seq x y z
N MET A 1 14.67 20.09 -3.40
CA MET A 1 13.79 19.27 -4.25
C MET A 1 12.36 19.47 -3.78
N THR A 2 11.50 20.01 -4.63
CA THR A 2 10.06 20.16 -4.34
C THR A 2 9.37 18.89 -4.83
N LEU A 3 8.61 18.24 -3.95
CA LEU A 3 7.85 17.05 -4.31
C LEU A 3 6.65 17.47 -5.19
N PRO A 4 6.25 16.64 -6.16
CA PRO A 4 5.12 16.94 -7.03
C PRO A 4 3.82 17.06 -6.23
N ALA A 5 2.88 17.86 -6.75
CA ALA A 5 1.53 17.95 -6.18
C ALA A 5 0.91 16.55 -6.10
N GLY A 6 0.36 16.20 -4.93
CA GLY A 6 -0.20 14.87 -4.69
C GLY A 6 0.80 13.83 -4.18
N TYR A 7 2.07 14.15 -3.93
CA TYR A 7 3.04 13.20 -3.37
C TYR A 7 2.57 12.53 -2.06
N TYR A 8 1.79 13.24 -1.25
CA TYR A 8 1.22 12.72 0.00
C TYR A 8 -0.23 12.21 -0.14
N GLN A 9 -0.78 12.19 -1.35
CA GLN A 9 -2.14 11.70 -1.57
C GLN A 9 -2.14 10.20 -1.76
N ILE A 10 -3.01 9.54 -1.00
CA ILE A 10 -3.31 8.13 -1.21
C ILE A 10 -4.38 8.03 -2.30
N ASP A 11 -4.06 7.22 -3.31
CA ASP A 11 -4.92 6.80 -4.39
C ASP A 11 -6.33 6.42 -3.88
N PRO A 12 -7.41 7.00 -4.43
CA PRO A 12 -8.75 6.88 -3.86
C PRO A 12 -9.24 5.45 -3.67
N GLU A 13 -8.92 4.54 -4.60
CA GLU A 13 -9.45 3.17 -4.60
C GLU A 13 -8.85 2.29 -3.49
N ILE A 14 -7.61 2.57 -3.09
CA ILE A 14 -6.91 1.81 -2.03
C ILE A 14 -6.89 2.54 -0.68
N ARG A 15 -7.47 3.74 -0.59
CA ARG A 15 -7.41 4.60 0.60
C ARG A 15 -7.95 3.91 1.85
N ALA A 16 -9.08 3.22 1.74
CA ALA A 16 -9.68 2.50 2.86
C ALA A 16 -8.78 1.34 3.33
N LEU A 17 -8.15 0.62 2.40
CA LEU A 17 -7.22 -0.45 2.72
C LEU A 17 -5.96 0.09 3.41
N VAL A 18 -5.36 1.17 2.90
CA VAL A 18 -4.22 1.84 3.54
C VAL A 18 -4.57 2.31 4.95
N ALA A 19 -5.76 2.89 5.14
CA ALA A 19 -6.22 3.29 6.47
C ALA A 19 -6.36 2.09 7.42
N ALA A 20 -7.00 1.00 6.97
CA ALA A 20 -7.15 -0.22 7.76
C ALA A 20 -5.78 -0.82 8.13
N MET A 21 -4.84 -0.91 7.19
CA MET A 21 -3.49 -1.41 7.43
C MET A 21 -2.78 -0.61 8.53
N ASN A 22 -2.82 0.72 8.45
CA ASN A 22 -2.20 1.58 9.47
C ASN A 22 -2.87 1.44 10.85
N ILE A 23 -4.21 1.37 10.91
CA ILE A 23 -4.95 1.15 12.17
C ILE A 23 -4.55 -0.19 12.82
N HIS A 24 -4.29 -1.21 12.02
CA HIS A 24 -3.89 -2.54 12.49
C HIS A 24 -2.38 -2.73 12.68
N GLY A 25 -1.58 -1.66 12.63
CA GLY A 25 -0.14 -1.71 12.93
C GLY A 25 0.77 -2.07 11.75
N PHE A 26 0.24 -2.10 10.53
CA PHE A 26 1.03 -2.19 9.30
C PHE A 26 1.34 -0.76 8.82
N ARG A 27 2.48 -0.21 9.25
CA ARG A 27 2.87 1.18 8.97
C ARG A 27 3.21 1.35 7.49
N THR A 28 2.28 1.88 6.70
CA THR A 28 2.46 2.06 5.25
C THR A 28 3.38 3.24 4.97
N TYR A 29 4.25 3.12 3.96
CA TYR A 29 5.14 4.22 3.54
C TYR A 29 5.13 4.48 2.03
N ALA A 30 4.55 3.59 1.23
CA ALA A 30 4.29 3.80 -0.19
C ALA A 30 3.10 2.93 -0.63
N SER A 31 2.35 3.40 -1.62
CA SER A 31 1.23 2.65 -2.17
C SER A 31 0.91 3.13 -3.58
N CYS A 32 0.29 2.26 -4.38
CA CYS A 32 -0.23 2.58 -5.70
C CYS A 32 -1.44 1.69 -5.99
N GLN A 33 -2.53 2.26 -6.52
CA GLN A 33 -3.71 1.49 -6.97
C GLN A 33 -3.47 0.75 -8.29
N GLY A 34 -2.29 0.90 -8.89
CA GLY A 34 -1.98 0.42 -10.22
C GLY A 34 -2.42 1.44 -11.27
N HIS A 35 -1.52 1.76 -12.20
CA HIS A 35 -1.75 2.81 -13.19
C HIS A 35 -1.18 2.40 -14.55
N GLY A 36 -1.81 2.89 -15.62
CA GLY A 36 -1.47 2.57 -17.02
C GLY A 36 -2.51 1.65 -17.64
N PHE A 37 -2.95 1.96 -18.86
CA PHE A 37 -3.77 1.07 -19.67
C PHE A 37 -2.89 0.37 -20.72
N PRO A 38 -2.92 -0.97 -20.82
CA PRO A 38 -3.57 -1.90 -19.90
C PRO A 38 -2.89 -1.89 -18.52
N VAL A 39 -3.62 -2.28 -17.46
CA VAL A 39 -3.16 -2.34 -16.05
C VAL A 39 -2.15 -3.48 -15.83
N THR A 40 -1.24 -3.67 -16.79
CA THR A 40 -0.17 -4.65 -16.79
C THR A 40 1.19 -4.00 -16.59
N LYS A 41 1.32 -2.68 -16.80
CA LYS A 41 2.60 -1.97 -16.65
C LYS A 41 2.98 -1.72 -15.20
N LEU A 42 2.01 -1.47 -14.33
CA LEU A 42 2.27 -1.23 -12.90
C LEU A 42 1.18 -1.88 -12.05
N PRO A 43 1.45 -3.03 -11.42
CA PRO A 43 0.47 -3.68 -10.56
C PRO A 43 0.21 -2.84 -9.29
N PRO A 44 -0.98 -2.98 -8.68
CA PRO A 44 -1.27 -2.36 -7.39
C PRO A 44 -0.33 -2.90 -6.32
N TYR A 45 0.11 -2.03 -5.41
CA TYR A 45 0.92 -2.43 -4.26
C TYR A 45 0.68 -1.52 -3.05
N ILE A 46 0.93 -2.06 -1.85
CA ILE A 46 1.08 -1.29 -0.61
C ILE A 46 2.35 -1.78 0.09
N ALA A 47 3.30 -0.88 0.32
CA ALA A 47 4.53 -1.15 1.04
C ALA A 47 4.41 -0.68 2.49
N PHE A 48 4.77 -1.55 3.42
CA PHE A 48 4.57 -1.32 4.86
C PHE A 48 5.69 -1.93 5.70
N ALA A 49 5.85 -1.41 6.92
CA ALA A 49 6.70 -1.97 7.96
C ALA A 49 5.84 -2.53 9.10
N CYS A 50 6.17 -3.72 9.60
CA CYS A 50 5.54 -4.34 10.76
C CYS A 50 6.49 -5.36 11.41
N PRO A 51 6.21 -5.84 12.64
CA PRO A 51 6.95 -6.96 13.24
C PRO A 51 6.86 -8.23 12.39
N VAL A 52 7.95 -9.01 12.34
CA VAL A 52 8.05 -10.25 11.53
C VAL A 52 6.91 -11.23 11.82
N LYS A 53 6.48 -11.35 13.08
CA LYS A 53 5.36 -12.22 13.48
C LYS A 53 4.04 -11.84 12.79
N MET A 54 3.78 -10.55 12.58
CA MET A 54 2.60 -10.07 11.88
C MET A 54 2.71 -10.32 10.37
N ALA A 55 3.89 -10.09 9.79
CA ALA A 55 4.15 -10.39 8.39
C ALA A 55 3.95 -11.88 8.08
N ALA A 56 4.46 -12.77 8.94
CA ALA A 56 4.29 -14.22 8.79
C ALA A 56 2.82 -14.65 8.89
N LEU A 57 2.06 -14.07 9.84
CA LEU A 57 0.63 -14.36 9.96
C LEU A 57 -0.15 -13.88 8.72
N LEU A 58 0.20 -12.69 8.19
CA LEU A 58 -0.41 -12.16 6.98
C LEU A 58 -0.08 -13.04 5.77
N GLU A 59 1.17 -13.48 5.61
CA GLU A 59 1.58 -14.40 4.55
C GLU A 59 0.76 -15.69 4.57
N GLN A 60 0.57 -16.29 5.75
CA GLN A 60 -0.22 -17.52 5.90
C GLN A 60 -1.69 -17.34 5.47
N ARG A 61 -2.24 -16.13 5.55
CA ARG A 61 -3.64 -15.85 5.17
C ARG A 61 -3.83 -15.52 3.69
N LEU A 62 -2.75 -15.11 3.02
CA LEU A 62 -2.76 -14.71 1.61
C LEU A 62 -2.37 -15.86 0.66
N ARG A 63 -1.87 -16.96 1.20
CA ARG A 63 -1.55 -18.20 0.49
C ARG A 63 -2.62 -19.25 0.74
#